data_AF-A0A3N1SW32-F1
#
_entry.id   AF-A0A3N1SW32-F1
#
_cell.length_a   1.000
_cell.length_b   1.000
_cell.length_c   1.000
_cell.angle_alpha   90.00
_cell.angle_beta   90.00
_cell.angle_gamma   90.00
#
_symmetry.space_group_name_H-M   'P 1'
#
loop_
_entity.id
_entity.type
_entity.pdbx_description
1 polymer ?
#
loop_
_entity_poly.entity_id
_entity_poly.type
_entity_poly.pdbx_seq_one_letter_code
_entity_poly.pdbx_strand_id
1 'polypeptide(L)'
;MRFPRTINRFLLVSGLLALSACGGGGGDGKSSGGQTSPDGLAVKGENPKILVHNRELAEDMLVGGRLEYIADGDCLVVHADKGGVEVTVSPIWSKDVQPAREGGKRGVEVPNFGTILEGATIKASGSFWEADDARMKDADIARACRPEGGFIVLNAGSFK
;
A
#
# COMPACT_ATOMS: atom_id res chain seq x y z
N MET A 1 23.56 -29.67 52.02
CA MET A 1 23.29 -28.97 53.29
C MET A 1 22.62 -27.64 52.95
N ARG A 2 21.31 -27.54 53.19
CA ARG A 2 20.65 -26.65 54.18
C ARG A 2 20.64 -25.15 53.82
N PHE A 3 19.49 -24.68 53.33
CA PHE A 3 18.98 -23.31 53.48
C PHE A 3 18.84 -22.92 54.96
N PRO A 4 18.92 -21.61 55.28
CA PRO A 4 17.72 -20.88 55.77
C PRO A 4 17.51 -19.53 55.04
N ARG A 5 16.28 -19.09 54.70
CA ARG A 5 15.28 -18.36 55.54
C ARG A 5 15.77 -16.93 55.89
N THR A 6 15.04 -15.80 55.85
CA THR A 6 13.60 -15.47 55.75
C THR A 6 13.41 -13.95 55.93
N ILE A 7 12.35 -13.38 55.34
CA ILE A 7 11.31 -12.52 55.98
C ILE A 7 11.48 -10.98 56.12
N ASN A 8 10.36 -10.31 55.75
CA ASN A 8 9.81 -9.02 56.20
C ASN A 8 10.43 -7.71 55.67
N ARG A 9 9.70 -6.61 55.46
CA ARG A 9 8.30 -6.27 55.78
C ARG A 9 7.84 -5.08 54.93
N PHE A 10 6.55 -5.11 54.62
CA PHE A 10 5.64 -4.00 54.35
C PHE A 10 6.06 -2.61 54.84
N LEU A 11 5.84 -1.59 54.00
CA LEU A 11 5.14 -0.37 54.40
C LEU A 11 4.32 0.17 53.23
N LEU A 12 3.00 0.20 53.46
CA LEU A 12 2.02 0.91 52.64
C LEU A 12 2.23 2.42 52.77
N VAL A 13 2.09 3.15 51.67
CA VAL A 13 1.52 4.50 51.71
C VAL A 13 0.46 4.59 50.62
N SER A 14 -0.77 4.74 51.10
CA SER A 14 -1.99 4.95 50.34
C SER A 14 -2.00 6.33 49.67
N GLY A 15 -2.17 6.37 48.36
CA GLY A 15 -2.60 7.55 47.61
C GLY A 15 -3.94 7.24 46.94
N LEU A 16 -5.03 7.70 47.56
CA LEU A 16 -6.41 7.61 47.06
C LEU A 16 -6.83 8.98 46.53
N LEU A 17 -7.69 8.95 45.50
CA LEU A 17 -8.52 10.03 44.88
C LEU A 17 -7.92 10.64 43.59
N ALA A 18 -8.65 10.80 42.47
CA ALA A 18 -10.03 10.47 42.11
C ALA A 18 -10.28 10.55 40.58
N LEU A 19 -11.12 9.63 40.09
CA LEU A 19 -12.20 9.74 39.09
C LEU A 19 -12.00 10.45 37.73
N SER A 20 -11.95 9.65 36.67
CA SER A 20 -12.75 9.78 35.43
C SER A 20 -12.78 8.38 34.78
N ALA A 21 -13.89 7.63 34.86
CA ALA A 21 -15.03 7.61 33.94
C ALA A 21 -14.69 7.09 32.52
N CYS A 22 -15.45 6.08 32.09
CA CYS A 22 -15.31 5.22 30.89
C CYS A 22 -14.09 4.26 30.92
N GLY A 23 -14.22 2.94 30.83
CA GLY A 23 -15.28 2.15 30.22
C GLY A 23 -14.65 1.28 29.11
N GLY A 24 -14.11 0.12 29.50
CA GLY A 24 -14.00 -1.05 28.64
C GLY A 24 -12.79 -1.20 27.72
N GLY A 25 -12.13 -2.37 27.86
CA GLY A 25 -11.65 -3.15 26.71
C GLY A 25 -10.21 -2.92 26.28
N GLY A 26 -9.33 -3.86 26.66
CA GLY A 26 -7.94 -3.91 26.21
C GLY A 26 -7.78 -4.18 24.71
N GLY A 27 -6.57 -3.91 24.23
CA GLY A 27 -6.15 -4.24 22.87
C GLY A 27 -4.86 -3.51 22.50
N ASP A 28 -3.73 -4.09 22.86
CA ASP A 28 -2.45 -3.82 22.20
C ASP A 28 -2.61 -4.09 20.69
N GLY A 29 -2.29 -3.10 19.86
CA GLY A 29 -2.47 -3.24 18.41
C GLY A 29 -2.08 -1.99 17.64
N LYS A 30 -0.78 -1.75 17.54
CA LYS A 30 -0.20 -0.84 16.55
C LYS A 30 -0.43 -1.49 15.18
N SER A 31 -1.56 -1.17 14.53
CA SER A 31 -1.83 -1.58 13.14
C SER A 31 -1.88 -0.32 12.29
N SER A 32 -0.95 -0.23 11.35
CA SER A 32 -0.86 0.78 10.29
C SER A 32 -2.13 0.75 9.44
N GLY A 33 -3.16 1.47 9.89
CA GLY A 33 -4.40 1.65 9.14
C GLY A 33 -4.17 2.66 8.02
N GLY A 34 -4.00 2.17 6.79
CA GLY A 34 -4.13 3.01 5.61
C GLY A 34 -5.53 3.64 5.63
N GLN A 35 -5.59 4.97 5.63
CA GLN A 35 -6.85 5.69 5.48
C GLN A 35 -7.43 5.37 4.10
N THR A 36 -8.53 4.62 4.09
CA THR A 36 -9.30 4.38 2.87
C THR A 36 -10.04 5.67 2.51
N SER A 37 -9.79 6.19 1.30
CA SER A 37 -10.59 7.29 0.74
C SER A 37 -12.05 6.83 0.59
N PRO A 38 -13.06 7.73 0.70
CA PRO A 38 -14.45 7.40 0.35
C PRO A 38 -14.60 6.76 -1.03
N ASP A 39 -13.61 6.96 -1.92
CA ASP A 39 -13.57 6.35 -3.23
C ASP A 39 -12.99 4.92 -3.29
N GLY A 40 -12.64 4.34 -2.15
CA GLY A 40 -12.10 2.97 -2.10
C GLY A 40 -10.66 2.86 -2.61
N LEU A 41 -9.97 4.00 -2.72
CA LEU A 41 -8.53 4.08 -2.93
C LEU A 41 -7.79 4.01 -1.60
N ALA A 42 -6.68 3.29 -1.57
CA ALA A 42 -5.79 3.20 -0.42
C ALA A 42 -4.34 3.07 -0.88
N VAL A 43 -3.41 3.41 0.00
CA VAL A 43 -1.98 3.12 -0.19
C VAL A 43 -1.60 1.92 0.70
N LYS A 44 -0.80 1.00 0.15
CA LYS A 44 -0.29 -0.17 0.84
C LYS A 44 1.22 -0.26 0.77
N GLY A 45 1.83 -0.83 1.82
CA GLY A 45 3.27 -1.04 1.90
C GLY A 45 4.05 0.20 2.33
N GLU A 46 5.33 -0.02 2.62
CA GLU A 46 6.28 1.06 2.96
C GLU A 46 7.36 1.24 1.89
N ASN A 47 7.81 0.13 1.29
CA ASN A 47 8.68 0.16 0.11
C ASN A 47 8.56 -1.21 -0.62
N PRO A 48 7.96 -1.30 -1.81
CA PRO A 48 7.27 -0.20 -2.45
C PRO A 48 5.95 0.13 -1.71
N LYS A 49 5.60 1.41 -1.69
CA LYS A 49 4.24 1.90 -1.55
C LYS A 49 3.51 1.68 -2.87
N ILE A 50 2.31 1.12 -2.81
CA ILE A 50 1.46 0.89 -3.98
C ILE A 50 0.07 1.49 -3.76
N LEU A 51 -0.53 2.00 -4.83
CA LEU A 51 -1.92 2.42 -4.84
C LEU A 51 -2.81 1.20 -5.08
N VAL A 52 -3.89 1.06 -4.33
CA VAL A 52 -4.87 0.01 -4.55
C VAL A 52 -6.30 0.54 -4.58
N HIS A 53 -7.18 -0.16 -5.28
CA HIS A 53 -8.62 0.10 -5.33
C HIS A 53 -9.44 -1.16 -4.99
N ASN A 54 -10.65 -0.99 -4.47
CA ASN A 54 -11.59 -2.08 -4.15
C ASN A 54 -12.76 -2.21 -5.12
N ARG A 55 -12.58 -1.74 -6.37
CA ARG A 55 -13.63 -1.67 -7.41
C ARG A 55 -13.32 -2.64 -8.55
N GLU A 56 -14.33 -2.98 -9.32
CA GLU A 56 -14.15 -3.59 -10.65
C GLU A 56 -14.55 -2.55 -11.70
N LEU A 57 -13.64 -2.23 -12.61
CA LEU A 57 -13.84 -1.21 -13.64
C LEU A 57 -13.92 -1.83 -15.04
N ALA A 58 -14.56 -1.14 -15.97
CA ALA A 58 -14.55 -1.58 -17.37
C ALA A 58 -13.12 -1.48 -17.93
N GLU A 59 -12.62 -2.58 -18.49
CA GLU A 59 -11.33 -2.62 -19.17
C GLU A 59 -11.49 -2.12 -20.60
N ASP A 60 -11.06 -0.88 -20.84
CA ASP A 60 -11.19 -0.20 -22.13
C ASP A 60 -9.83 0.00 -22.84
N MET A 61 -8.72 -0.38 -22.18
CA MET A 61 -7.39 -0.31 -22.77
C MET A 61 -6.52 -1.54 -22.45
N LEU A 62 -5.57 -1.80 -23.33
CA LEU A 62 -4.42 -2.68 -23.08
C LEU A 62 -3.20 -1.81 -22.81
N VAL A 63 -2.53 -2.07 -21.69
CA VAL A 63 -1.25 -1.45 -21.33
C VAL A 63 -0.14 -2.46 -21.53
N GLY A 64 0.89 -2.05 -22.25
CA GLY A 64 2.19 -2.70 -22.27
C GLY A 64 3.27 -1.72 -21.80
N GLY A 65 4.14 -2.14 -20.89
CA GLY A 65 5.18 -1.26 -20.38
C GLY A 65 6.16 -1.95 -19.45
N ARG A 66 7.22 -1.24 -19.05
CA ARG A 66 8.21 -1.72 -18.08
C ARG A 66 7.88 -1.16 -16.69
N LEU A 67 7.82 -2.04 -15.70
CA LEU A 67 7.70 -1.65 -14.29
C LEU A 67 9.04 -1.11 -13.78
N GLU A 68 9.04 0.07 -13.18
CA GLU A 68 10.21 0.68 -12.53
C GLU A 68 9.87 1.07 -11.09
N TYR A 69 10.87 1.00 -10.21
CA TYR A 69 10.78 1.55 -8.86
C TYR A 69 11.44 2.93 -8.78
N ILE A 70 10.73 3.89 -8.19
CA ILE A 70 11.17 5.26 -7.98
C ILE A 70 11.55 5.44 -6.51
N ALA A 71 12.85 5.56 -6.25
CA ALA A 71 13.39 5.68 -4.90
C ALA A 71 12.88 6.93 -4.15
N ASP A 72 12.77 8.07 -4.84
CA ASP A 72 12.34 9.37 -4.24
C ASP A 72 10.90 9.35 -3.69
N GLY A 73 10.09 8.36 -4.07
CA GLY A 73 8.72 8.18 -3.58
C GLY A 73 8.44 6.81 -2.99
N ASP A 74 9.45 5.93 -2.92
CA ASP A 74 9.32 4.53 -2.56
C ASP A 74 8.20 3.80 -3.34
N CYS A 75 7.98 4.07 -4.62
CA CYS A 75 6.81 3.57 -5.35
C CYS A 75 7.14 2.92 -6.68
N LEU A 76 6.14 2.32 -7.32
CA LEU A 76 6.27 1.70 -8.63
C LEU A 76 5.54 2.55 -9.68
N VAL A 77 6.15 2.68 -10.86
CA VAL A 77 5.57 3.29 -12.06
C VAL A 77 5.74 2.37 -13.25
N VAL A 78 4.99 2.62 -14.31
CA VAL A 78 5.10 1.90 -15.58
C VAL A 78 5.49 2.90 -16.66
N HIS A 79 6.56 2.58 -17.38
CA HIS A 79 6.92 3.26 -18.63
C HIS A 79 6.24 2.55 -19.78
N ALA A 80 5.29 3.22 -20.41
CA ALA A 80 4.46 2.70 -21.49
C ALA A 80 4.66 3.51 -22.77
N ASP A 81 4.41 2.87 -23.91
CA ASP A 81 4.25 3.56 -25.19
C ASP A 81 2.75 3.77 -25.45
N LYS A 82 2.34 5.02 -25.64
CA LYS A 82 0.97 5.41 -26.01
C LYS A 82 0.98 6.02 -27.40
N GLY A 83 1.09 5.15 -28.41
CA GLY A 83 1.01 5.56 -29.81
C GLY A 83 2.28 6.25 -30.30
N GLY A 84 3.45 5.70 -29.96
CA GLY A 84 4.77 6.23 -30.33
C GLY A 84 5.29 7.31 -29.39
N VAL A 85 4.58 7.58 -28.29
CA VAL A 85 4.97 8.54 -27.25
C VAL A 85 5.20 7.78 -25.97
N GLU A 86 6.41 7.89 -25.42
CA GLU A 86 6.75 7.33 -24.12
C GLU A 86 6.06 8.14 -23.01
N VAL A 87 5.35 7.45 -22.13
CA VAL A 87 4.64 8.04 -21.00
C VAL A 87 4.95 7.24 -19.74
N THR A 88 5.13 7.95 -18.62
CA THR A 88 5.20 7.34 -17.29
C THR A 88 3.82 7.43 -16.63
N VAL A 89 3.33 6.32 -16.13
CA VAL A 89 2.01 6.18 -15.52
C VAL A 89 2.11 5.41 -14.21
N SER A 90 1.27 5.75 -13.24
CA SER A 90 1.23 5.04 -11.96
C SER A 90 0.15 3.95 -11.96
N PRO A 91 0.51 2.68 -11.67
CA PRO A 91 -0.48 1.63 -11.55
C PRO A 91 -1.26 1.74 -10.24
N ILE A 92 -2.57 1.61 -10.33
CA ILE A 92 -3.51 1.43 -9.22
C ILE A 92 -3.99 -0.01 -9.30
N TRP A 93 -3.55 -0.82 -8.34
CA TRP A 93 -3.76 -2.27 -8.34
C TRP A 93 -5.09 -2.66 -7.68
N SER A 94 -5.60 -3.84 -8.01
CA SER A 94 -6.73 -4.38 -7.24
C SER A 94 -6.34 -4.57 -5.77
N LYS A 95 -7.33 -4.45 -4.88
CA LYS A 95 -7.13 -4.45 -3.42
C LYS A 95 -6.38 -5.66 -2.88
N ASP A 96 -6.35 -6.78 -3.58
CA ASP A 96 -5.75 -8.02 -3.08
C ASP A 96 -4.26 -8.14 -3.44
N VAL A 97 -3.76 -7.26 -4.32
CA VAL A 97 -2.34 -7.13 -4.65
C VAL A 97 -1.55 -6.66 -3.42
N GLN A 98 -0.40 -7.28 -3.21
CA GLN A 98 0.50 -6.97 -2.11
C GLN A 98 1.83 -6.41 -2.63
N PRO A 99 2.48 -5.48 -1.89
CA PRO A 99 3.87 -5.12 -2.16
C PRO A 99 4.77 -6.35 -2.03
N ALA A 100 5.74 -6.49 -2.94
CA ALA A 100 6.70 -7.59 -2.94
C ALA A 100 8.14 -7.07 -2.94
N ARG A 101 9.02 -7.89 -2.37
CA ARG A 101 10.48 -7.73 -2.47
C ARG A 101 11.15 -9.09 -2.64
N GLU A 102 11.99 -9.19 -3.66
CA GLU A 102 12.73 -10.42 -3.95
C GLU A 102 14.05 -10.07 -4.63
N GLY A 103 15.15 -10.71 -4.21
CA GLY A 103 16.46 -10.51 -4.84
C GLY A 103 16.95 -9.04 -4.82
N GLY A 104 16.56 -8.26 -3.81
CA GLY A 104 16.88 -6.83 -3.72
C GLY A 104 16.01 -5.91 -4.58
N LYS A 105 15.06 -6.48 -5.34
CA LYS A 105 14.13 -5.78 -6.20
C LYS A 105 12.79 -5.51 -5.53
N ARG A 106 12.10 -4.45 -5.96
CA ARG A 106 10.74 -4.09 -5.53
C ARG A 106 9.72 -4.52 -6.57
N GLY A 107 8.51 -4.81 -6.12
CA GLY A 107 7.46 -5.26 -7.02
C GLY A 107 6.11 -5.43 -6.34
N VAL A 108 5.27 -6.25 -6.96
CA VAL A 108 3.97 -6.64 -6.43
C VAL A 108 3.74 -8.14 -6.57
N GLU A 109 2.99 -8.71 -5.64
CA GLU A 109 2.41 -10.05 -5.74
C GLU A 109 0.97 -9.92 -6.23
N VAL A 110 0.71 -10.40 -7.44
CA VAL A 110 -0.62 -10.37 -8.06
C VAL A 110 -1.30 -11.73 -7.85
N PRO A 111 -2.46 -11.78 -7.17
CA PRO A 111 -3.16 -13.04 -6.91
C PRO A 111 -3.42 -13.83 -8.21
N ASN A 112 -3.10 -15.12 -8.18
CA ASN A 112 -3.26 -16.07 -9.31
C ASN A 112 -2.40 -15.78 -10.56
N PHE A 113 -1.57 -14.75 -10.55
CA PHE A 113 -0.61 -14.45 -11.62
C PHE A 113 0.84 -14.64 -11.16
N GLY A 114 1.17 -14.17 -9.95
CA GLY A 114 2.47 -14.27 -9.32
C GLY A 114 3.17 -12.93 -9.11
N THR A 115 4.47 -12.99 -8.81
CA THR A 115 5.29 -11.82 -8.51
C THR A 115 5.74 -11.07 -9.77
N ILE A 116 5.54 -9.75 -9.79
CA ILE A 116 6.04 -8.84 -10.82
C ILE A 116 7.06 -7.89 -10.18
N LEU A 117 8.32 -8.01 -10.56
CA LEU A 117 9.42 -7.20 -10.02
C LEU A 117 9.82 -6.08 -10.97
N GLU A 118 10.46 -5.04 -10.43
CA GLU A 118 11.05 -3.96 -11.21
C GLU A 118 12.00 -4.49 -12.31
N GLY A 119 11.92 -3.83 -13.45
CA GLY A 119 12.54 -4.25 -14.71
C GLY A 119 11.70 -5.23 -15.52
N ALA A 120 10.64 -5.84 -14.97
CA ALA A 120 9.74 -6.70 -15.74
C ALA A 120 8.92 -5.89 -16.74
N THR A 121 8.64 -6.50 -17.90
CA THR A 121 7.63 -6.01 -18.83
C THR A 121 6.28 -6.55 -18.39
N ILE A 122 5.30 -5.66 -18.23
CA ILE A 122 3.91 -6.02 -17.96
C ILE A 122 3.07 -5.86 -19.22
N LYS A 123 2.06 -6.71 -19.34
CA LYS A 123 0.96 -6.55 -20.28
C LYS A 123 -0.34 -6.80 -19.52
N ALA A 124 -1.21 -5.81 -19.47
CA ALA A 124 -2.42 -5.89 -18.67
C ALA A 124 -3.57 -5.13 -19.32
N SER A 125 -4.80 -5.59 -19.11
CA SER A 125 -6.00 -4.83 -19.43
C SER A 125 -6.36 -3.91 -18.27
N GLY A 126 -6.85 -2.70 -18.52
CA GLY A 126 -7.22 -1.79 -17.44
C GLY A 126 -8.04 -0.61 -17.92
N SER A 127 -8.18 0.39 -17.04
CA SER A 127 -8.76 1.70 -17.34
C SER A 127 -7.73 2.81 -17.16
N PHE A 128 -7.87 3.92 -17.89
CA PHE A 128 -7.00 5.09 -17.76
C PHE A 128 -7.66 6.22 -16.96
N TRP A 129 -6.94 6.78 -15.99
CA TRP A 129 -7.32 8.03 -15.32
C TRP A 129 -6.26 9.11 -15.56
N GLU A 130 -6.69 10.34 -15.79
CA GLU A 130 -5.81 11.49 -16.01
C GLU A 130 -5.00 11.84 -14.76
N ALA A 131 -3.89 12.58 -14.93
CA ALA A 131 -3.01 12.96 -13.82
C ALA A 131 -3.69 13.87 -12.77
N ASP A 132 -4.68 14.65 -13.18
CA ASP A 132 -5.47 15.55 -12.33
C ASP A 132 -6.82 14.97 -11.90
N ASP A 133 -7.01 13.65 -12.04
CA ASP A 133 -8.25 12.99 -11.66
C ASP A 133 -8.63 13.29 -10.20
N ALA A 134 -9.86 13.77 -10.00
CA ALA A 134 -10.34 14.23 -8.70
C ALA A 134 -10.25 13.17 -7.59
N ARG A 135 -10.32 11.88 -7.94
CA ARG A 135 -10.21 10.75 -6.99
C ARG A 135 -8.81 10.66 -6.37
N MET A 136 -7.79 11.20 -7.04
CA MET A 136 -6.40 11.18 -6.59
C MET A 136 -6.02 12.36 -5.71
N LYS A 137 -6.91 13.33 -5.52
CA LYS A 137 -6.65 14.57 -4.78
C LYS A 137 -6.14 14.31 -3.35
N ASP A 138 -6.73 13.34 -2.67
CA ASP A 138 -6.45 13.02 -1.27
C ASP A 138 -5.62 11.73 -1.10
N ALA A 139 -5.05 11.20 -2.19
CA ALA A 139 -4.20 10.02 -2.11
C ALA A 139 -2.86 10.35 -1.41
N ASP A 140 -2.57 9.64 -0.32
CA ASP A 140 -1.32 9.80 0.46
C ASP A 140 -0.12 9.15 -0.23
N ILE A 141 0.24 9.67 -1.40
CA ILE A 141 1.40 9.20 -2.17
C ILE A 141 2.28 10.36 -2.61
N ALA A 142 3.59 10.11 -2.67
CA ALA A 142 4.58 11.12 -3.03
C ALA A 142 4.34 11.67 -4.44
N ARG A 143 4.74 12.92 -4.67
CA ARG A 143 4.62 13.57 -5.99
C ARG A 143 5.34 12.80 -7.10
N ALA A 144 6.48 12.19 -6.80
CA ALA A 144 7.21 11.34 -7.74
C ALA A 144 6.39 10.12 -8.24
N CYS A 145 5.34 9.74 -7.52
CA CYS A 145 4.42 8.64 -7.85
C CYS A 145 3.11 9.13 -8.48
N ARG A 146 3.03 10.41 -8.85
CA ARG A 146 1.89 11.01 -9.57
C ARG A 146 2.42 11.63 -10.87
N PRO A 147 2.87 10.80 -11.82
CA PRO A 147 3.45 11.28 -13.06
C PRO A 147 2.40 11.99 -13.92
N GLU A 148 2.86 12.89 -14.79
CA GLU A 148 1.99 13.66 -15.69
C GLU A 148 1.25 12.78 -16.70
N GLY A 149 1.74 11.57 -16.95
CA GLY A 149 1.08 10.60 -17.83
C GLY A 149 -0.19 10.00 -17.23
N GLY A 150 -0.47 10.19 -15.94
CA GLY A 150 -1.68 9.72 -15.28
C GLY A 150 -1.57 8.35 -14.61
N PHE A 151 -2.68 7.63 -14.54
CA PHE A 151 -2.82 6.38 -13.80
C PHE A 151 -3.44 5.29 -14.67
N ILE A 152 -3.03 4.05 -14.41
CA ILE A 152 -3.68 2.86 -14.97
C ILE A 152 -4.32 2.11 -13.82
N VAL A 153 -5.61 1.82 -13.94
CA VAL A 153 -6.35 1.07 -12.93
C VAL A 153 -6.52 -0.38 -13.39
N LEU A 154 -6.09 -1.31 -12.54
CA LEU A 154 -5.91 -2.72 -12.85
C LEU A 154 -6.80 -3.59 -11.94
N ASN A 155 -7.79 -4.23 -12.53
CA ASN A 155 -8.64 -5.22 -11.89
C ASN A 155 -7.87 -6.49 -11.51
N ALA A 156 -8.49 -7.36 -10.72
CA ALA A 156 -7.90 -8.66 -10.36
C ALA A 156 -7.64 -9.55 -11.60
N GLY A 157 -8.47 -9.41 -12.65
CA GLY A 157 -8.37 -10.16 -13.90
C GLY A 157 -7.53 -9.52 -15.01
N SER A 158 -6.85 -8.40 -14.71
CA SER A 158 -6.09 -7.62 -15.69
C SER A 158 -4.90 -8.37 -16.30
N PHE A 159 -4.36 -9.37 -15.59
CA PHE A 159 -3.18 -10.13 -15.98
C PHE A 159 -3.57 -11.54 -16.44
N LYS A 160 -3.09 -11.96 -17.62
CA LYS A 160 -3.43 -13.23 -18.28
C LYS A 160 -2.23 -13.82 -18.99
#